data_AF-A0A1C6R7P2-F1
#
_entry.id   AF-A0A1C6R7P2-F1
#
_cell.length_a   1.000
_cell.length_b   1.000
_cell.length_c   1.000
_cell.angle_alpha   90.00
_cell.angle_beta   90.00
_cell.angle_gamma   90.00
#
_symmetry.space_group_name_H-M   'P 1'
#
loop_
_entity.id
_entity.type
_entity.pdbx_description
1 polymer ?
#
loop_
_entity_poly.entity_id
_entity_poly.type
_entity_poly.pdbx_seq_one_letter_code
_entity_poly.pdbx_strand_id
1 'polypeptide(L)'
;MIRQRLRHLVVPLLSSALLLVLATGAGWLVDGGVGAAGGAAGVALVTFSYTLSSMVLAWADSVHPKLVMSVGLTAYVTKFLFFGVGMFGVVDTGWGGIRMMAAAMIVATIGWVTAQVWWTFRDHRPQVSTPGG
;
A
#
# COMPACT_ATOMS: atom_id res chain seq x y z
N MET A 1 -12.07 -18.99 13.35
CA MET A 1 -12.68 -18.37 12.16
C MET A 1 -12.05 -17.02 11.79
N ILE A 2 -11.73 -16.12 12.74
CA ILE A 2 -11.00 -14.84 12.49
C ILE A 2 -9.63 -14.99 11.79
N ARG A 3 -8.85 -16.04 12.10
CA ARG A 3 -7.55 -16.33 11.46
C ARG A 3 -7.61 -16.56 9.94
N GLN A 4 -8.71 -17.09 9.42
CA GLN A 4 -8.87 -17.32 7.98
C GLN A 4 -9.17 -16.03 7.23
N ARG A 5 -9.91 -15.11 7.87
CA ARG A 5 -10.18 -13.78 7.32
C ARG A 5 -9.00 -12.81 7.44
N LEU A 6 -7.96 -13.09 8.22
CA LEU A 6 -6.78 -12.22 8.30
C LEU A 6 -5.64 -12.63 7.35
N ARG A 7 -5.67 -13.84 6.77
CA ARG A 7 -4.59 -14.36 5.91
C ARG A 7 -4.33 -13.52 4.66
N HIS A 8 -5.35 -12.83 4.12
CA HIS A 8 -5.19 -11.95 2.97
C HIS A 8 -4.49 -10.62 3.31
N LEU A 9 -4.46 -10.22 4.59
CA LEU A 9 -3.75 -9.02 5.06
C LEU A 9 -2.29 -9.29 5.47
N VAL A 10 -1.99 -10.53 5.88
CA VAL A 10 -0.64 -10.91 6.33
C VAL A 10 0.40 -10.80 5.21
N VAL A 11 0.05 -11.19 3.99
CA VAL A 11 0.98 -11.15 2.85
C VAL A 11 1.34 -9.71 2.46
N PRO A 12 0.38 -8.78 2.25
CA PRO A 12 0.69 -7.38 2.03
C PRO A 12 1.51 -6.74 3.15
N LEU A 13 1.16 -7.02 4.42
CA LEU A 13 1.90 -6.50 5.58
C LEU A 13 3.35 -7.02 5.63
N LEU A 14 3.58 -8.30 5.31
CA LEU A 14 4.93 -8.86 5.20
C LEU A 14 5.71 -8.27 4.02
N SER A 15 5.05 -8.04 2.89
CA SER A 15 5.66 -7.36 1.74
C SER A 15 6.09 -5.94 2.12
N SER A 16 5.25 -5.20 2.85
CA SER A 16 5.60 -3.88 3.38
C SER A 16 6.74 -3.92 4.39
N ALA A 17 6.78 -4.92 5.27
CA ALA A 17 7.88 -5.08 6.21
C ALA A 17 9.21 -5.36 5.49
N LEU A 18 9.19 -6.21 4.45
CA LEU A 18 10.36 -6.48 3.62
C LEU A 18 10.81 -5.21 2.87
N LEU A 19 9.87 -4.50 2.26
CA LEU A 19 10.13 -3.26 1.54
C LEU A 19 10.67 -2.17 2.47
N LEU A 20 10.22 -2.11 3.72
CA LEU A 20 10.73 -1.19 4.72
C LEU A 20 12.21 -1.45 4.99
N VAL A 21 12.57 -2.71 5.24
CA VAL A 21 13.97 -3.10 5.48
C VAL A 21 14.84 -2.81 4.25
N LEU A 22 14.37 -3.14 3.05
CA LEU A 22 15.12 -2.94 1.81
C LEU A 22 15.30 -1.47 1.46
N ALA A 23 14.24 -0.65 1.54
CA ALA A 23 14.30 0.76 1.20
C ALA A 23 15.08 1.58 2.24
N THR A 24 14.93 1.28 3.53
CA THR A 24 15.73 1.90 4.59
C THR A 24 17.20 1.52 4.46
N GLY A 25 17.49 0.25 4.17
CA GLY A 25 18.86 -0.22 3.95
C GLY A 25 19.51 0.39 2.70
N ALA A 26 18.81 0.43 1.57
CA ALA A 26 19.27 1.09 0.35
C ALA A 26 19.46 2.60 0.57
N GLY A 27 18.53 3.23 1.29
CA GLY A 27 18.64 4.63 1.71
C GLY A 27 19.90 4.91 2.52
N TRP A 28 20.20 4.04 3.49
CA TRP A 28 21.39 4.14 4.32
C TRP A 28 22.69 4.02 3.50
N LEU A 29 22.72 3.11 2.52
CA LEU A 29 23.91 2.87 1.70
C LEU A 29 24.21 3.99 0.71
N VAL A 30 23.19 4.67 0.17
CA VAL A 30 23.37 5.69 -0.87
C VAL A 30 23.60 7.07 -0.27
N ASP A 31 22.75 7.50 0.66
CA ASP A 31 22.72 8.88 1.16
C ASP A 31 22.84 8.93 2.71
N GLY A 32 23.32 7.86 3.35
CA GLY A 32 23.53 7.79 4.79
C GLY A 32 22.23 7.86 5.60
N GLY A 33 22.30 8.40 6.82
CA GLY A 33 21.14 8.48 7.72
C GLY A 33 19.95 9.27 7.13
N VAL A 34 20.22 10.28 6.30
CA VAL A 34 19.19 11.08 5.64
C VAL A 34 18.48 10.28 4.55
N GLY A 35 19.23 9.49 3.79
CA GLY A 35 18.67 8.53 2.83
C GLY A 35 17.83 7.45 3.50
N ALA A 36 18.30 6.91 4.63
CA ALA A 36 17.56 5.92 5.40
C ALA A 36 16.23 6.45 5.93
N ALA A 37 16.22 7.69 6.44
CA ALA A 37 15.00 8.37 6.87
C ALA A 37 14.04 8.62 5.70
N GLY A 38 14.57 9.05 4.54
CA GLY A 38 13.80 9.17 3.30
C GLY A 38 13.15 7.85 2.89
N GLY A 39 13.94 6.77 2.84
CA GLY A 39 13.46 5.43 2.51
C GLY A 39 12.38 4.93 3.47
N ALA A 40 12.61 5.09 4.79
CA ALA A 40 11.64 4.71 5.81
C ALA A 40 10.32 5.50 5.68
N ALA A 41 10.40 6.82 5.51
CA ALA A 41 9.24 7.69 5.35
C ALA A 41 8.41 7.30 4.11
N GLY A 42 9.07 7.05 2.98
CA GLY A 42 8.41 6.67 1.74
C GLY A 42 7.65 5.34 1.86
N VAL A 43 8.28 4.32 2.45
CA VAL A 43 7.61 3.03 2.68
C VAL A 43 6.48 3.14 3.70
N ALA A 44 6.67 3.89 4.79
CA ALA A 44 5.65 4.09 5.81
C ALA A 44 4.40 4.76 5.22
N LEU A 45 4.58 5.81 4.42
CA LEU A 45 3.49 6.54 3.78
C LEU A 45 2.67 5.64 2.84
N VAL A 46 3.36 4.85 2.01
CA VAL A 46 2.71 3.90 1.08
C VAL A 46 1.99 2.79 1.83
N THR A 47 2.67 2.19 2.81
CA THR A 47 2.11 1.09 3.62
C THR A 47 0.86 1.53 4.37
N PHE A 48 0.91 2.70 5.03
CA PHE A 48 -0.23 3.26 5.73
C PHE A 48 -1.40 3.52 4.78
N SER A 49 -1.12 4.17 3.64
CA SER A 49 -2.12 4.48 2.63
C SER A 49 -2.81 3.22 2.08
N TYR A 50 -2.03 2.22 1.65
CA TYR A 50 -2.59 0.98 1.11
C TYR A 50 -3.34 0.15 2.15
N THR A 51 -2.86 0.11 3.39
CA THR A 51 -3.54 -0.58 4.49
C THR A 51 -4.90 0.06 4.74
N LEU A 52 -4.94 1.40 4.88
CA LEU A 52 -6.19 2.12 5.08
C LEU A 52 -7.17 1.93 3.92
N SER A 53 -6.69 2.01 2.67
CA SER A 53 -7.53 1.73 1.49
C SER A 53 -8.12 0.32 1.52
N SER A 54 -7.34 -0.69 1.92
CA SER A 54 -7.83 -2.07 2.01
C SER A 54 -8.90 -2.25 3.10
N MET A 55 -8.76 -1.57 4.24
CA MET A 55 -9.77 -1.58 5.31
C MET A 55 -11.07 -0.90 4.87
N VAL A 56 -10.96 0.24 4.18
CA VAL A 56 -12.12 0.97 3.65
C VAL A 56 -12.87 0.14 2.61
N LEU A 57 -12.15 -0.55 1.71
CA LEU A 57 -12.77 -1.46 0.74
C LEU A 57 -13.46 -2.64 1.42
N ALA A 58 -12.79 -3.28 2.38
CA ALA A 58 -13.36 -4.41 3.12
C ALA A 58 -14.61 -4.01 3.90
N TRP A 59 -14.62 -2.80 4.47
CA TRP A 59 -15.81 -2.23 5.12
C TRP A 59 -16.93 -1.97 4.11
N ALA A 60 -16.64 -1.35 2.96
CA ALA A 60 -17.64 -1.07 1.93
C ALA A 60 -18.29 -2.34 1.39
N ASP A 61 -17.48 -3.38 1.15
CA ASP A 61 -17.96 -4.70 0.73
C ASP A 61 -18.89 -5.34 1.77
N SER A 62 -18.59 -5.15 3.07
CA SER A 62 -19.44 -5.65 4.16
C SER A 62 -20.78 -4.92 4.30
N VAL A 63 -20.88 -3.65 3.87
CA VAL A 63 -22.11 -2.86 3.94
C VAL A 63 -22.98 -3.08 2.71
N HIS A 64 -22.44 -2.82 1.51
CA HIS A 64 -23.13 -3.06 0.25
C HIS A 64 -22.12 -3.26 -0.90
N PRO A 65 -22.10 -4.44 -1.56
CA PRO A 65 -21.16 -4.73 -2.65
C PRO A 65 -21.22 -3.73 -3.81
N LYS A 66 -22.39 -3.10 -4.04
CA LYS A 66 -22.57 -2.08 -5.09
C LYS A 66 -21.80 -0.78 -4.80
N LEU A 67 -21.43 -0.50 -3.55
CA LEU A 67 -20.67 0.68 -3.16
C LEU A 67 -19.17 0.52 -3.36
N VAL A 68 -18.67 -0.71 -3.53
CA VAL A 68 -17.23 -1.01 -3.60
C VAL A 68 -16.55 -0.24 -4.73
N MET A 69 -17.19 -0.13 -5.90
CA MET A 69 -16.63 0.61 -7.04
C MET A 69 -16.47 2.11 -6.71
N SER A 70 -17.54 2.75 -6.24
CA SER A 70 -17.52 4.19 -5.91
C SER A 70 -16.55 4.49 -4.77
N VAL A 71 -16.57 3.68 -3.70
CA VAL A 71 -15.65 3.82 -2.57
C VAL A 71 -14.20 3.60 -3.00
N GLY A 72 -13.94 2.65 -3.89
CA GLY A 72 -12.60 2.42 -4.45
C GLY A 72 -12.07 3.59 -5.27
N LEU A 73 -12.92 4.20 -6.10
CA LEU A 73 -12.55 5.44 -6.81
C LEU A 73 -12.25 6.58 -5.84
N THR A 74 -13.11 6.80 -4.84
CA THR A 74 -12.87 7.85 -3.83
C THR A 74 -11.58 7.60 -3.07
N ALA A 75 -11.31 6.37 -2.64
CA ALA A 75 -10.06 6.00 -1.97
C ALA A 75 -8.84 6.29 -2.84
N TYR A 76 -8.91 6.06 -4.15
CA TYR A 76 -7.85 6.41 -5.09
C TYR A 76 -7.61 7.91 -5.19
N VAL A 77 -8.67 8.70 -5.35
CA VAL A 77 -8.57 10.17 -5.40
C VAL A 77 -7.96 10.70 -4.11
N THR A 78 -8.48 10.28 -2.95
CA THR A 78 -7.95 10.67 -1.64
C THR A 78 -6.48 10.30 -1.49
N LYS A 79 -6.08 9.11 -1.96
CA LYS A 79 -4.70 8.64 -1.89
C LYS A 79 -3.75 9.48 -2.73
N PHE A 80 -4.11 9.78 -3.98
CA PHE A 80 -3.28 10.63 -4.83
C PHE A 80 -3.18 12.05 -4.28
N LEU A 81 -4.26 12.60 -3.74
CA LEU A 81 -4.21 13.89 -3.06
C LEU A 81 -3.31 13.84 -1.82
N PHE A 82 -3.42 12.79 -1.01
CA PHE A 82 -2.58 12.63 0.18
C PHE A 82 -1.09 12.57 -0.16
N PHE A 83 -0.70 11.79 -1.19
CA PHE A 83 0.68 11.75 -1.67
C PHE A 83 1.12 13.07 -2.32
N GLY A 84 0.25 13.69 -3.11
CA GLY A 84 0.54 14.97 -3.76
C GLY A 84 0.77 16.09 -2.76
N VAL A 85 -0.13 16.26 -1.78
CA VAL A 85 -0.01 17.24 -0.71
C VAL A 85 1.21 16.94 0.16
N GLY A 86 1.44 15.66 0.50
CA GLY A 86 2.62 15.24 1.26
C GLY A 86 3.92 15.61 0.56
N MET A 87 4.06 15.32 -0.74
CA MET A 87 5.26 15.72 -1.50
C MET A 87 5.39 17.22 -1.64
N PHE A 88 4.29 17.92 -1.94
CA PHE A 88 4.30 19.37 -2.08
C PHE A 88 4.74 20.08 -0.78
N GLY A 89 4.32 19.58 0.37
CA GLY A 89 4.75 20.13 1.67
C GLY A 89 6.23 19.91 1.99
N VAL A 90 6.87 18.92 1.37
CA VAL A 90 8.26 18.56 1.67
C VAL A 90 9.23 19.07 0.59
N VAL A 91 8.79 19.28 -0.66
CA VAL A 91 9.68 19.63 -1.77
C VAL A 91 10.45 20.95 -1.53
N ASP A 92 9.81 21.93 -0.92
CA ASP A 92 10.41 23.25 -0.66
C ASP A 92 11.27 23.30 0.61
N THR A 93 11.31 22.21 1.39
CA THR A 93 12.07 22.15 2.66
C THR A 93 13.58 21.99 2.46
N GLY A 94 14.02 21.69 1.22
CA GLY A 94 15.42 21.38 0.93
C GLY A 94 15.91 20.06 1.55
N TRP A 95 15.00 19.22 2.05
CA TRP A 95 15.36 17.98 2.73
C TRP A 95 16.06 16.99 1.77
N GLY A 96 17.31 16.65 2.06
CA GLY A 96 18.12 15.74 1.21
C GLY A 96 17.52 14.33 1.03
N GLY A 97 16.59 13.92 1.90
CA GLY A 97 15.93 12.60 1.84
C GLY A 97 14.82 12.49 0.79
N ILE A 98 14.41 13.60 0.17
CA ILE A 98 13.27 13.66 -0.77
C ILE A 98 13.42 12.68 -1.93
N ARG A 99 14.61 12.61 -2.53
CA ARG A 99 14.87 11.73 -3.68
C ARG A 99 14.69 10.25 -3.30
N MET A 100 15.23 9.87 -2.14
CA MET A 100 15.12 8.49 -1.64
C MET A 100 13.69 8.17 -1.19
N MET A 101 12.99 9.14 -0.59
CA MET A 101 11.58 9.00 -0.23
C MET A 101 10.71 8.73 -1.46
N ALA A 102 10.86 9.53 -2.53
CA ALA A 102 10.13 9.34 -3.77
C ALA A 102 10.43 7.97 -4.41
N ALA A 103 11.70 7.57 -4.49
CA ALA A 103 12.10 6.26 -5.00
C ALA A 103 11.49 5.12 -4.18
N ALA A 104 11.56 5.21 -2.85
CA ALA A 104 10.99 4.23 -1.94
C ALA A 104 9.47 4.13 -2.10
N MET A 105 8.77 5.25 -2.28
CA MET A 105 7.33 5.27 -2.54
C MET A 105 6.97 4.51 -3.83
N ILE A 106 7.72 4.72 -4.92
CA ILE A 106 7.50 4.03 -6.20
C ILE A 106 7.70 2.52 -6.03
N VAL A 107 8.85 2.12 -5.49
CA VAL A 107 9.20 0.70 -5.31
C VAL A 107 8.20 0.01 -4.38
N ALA A 108 7.82 0.66 -3.28
CA ALA A 108 6.85 0.11 -2.35
C ALA A 108 5.45 -0.05 -2.97
N THR A 109 5.03 0.95 -3.78
CA THR A 109 3.76 0.90 -4.49
C THR A 109 3.73 -0.26 -5.48
N ILE A 110 4.78 -0.41 -6.29
CA ILE A 110 4.91 -1.51 -7.25
C ILE A 110 4.87 -2.85 -6.52
N GLY A 111 5.69 -3.02 -5.48
CA GLY A 111 5.75 -4.27 -4.72
C GLY A 111 4.40 -4.62 -4.08
N TRP A 112 3.67 -3.64 -3.56
CA TRP A 112 2.33 -3.87 -3.00
C TRP A 112 1.32 -4.27 -4.07
N VAL A 113 1.30 -3.59 -5.23
CA VAL A 113 0.40 -3.91 -6.34
C VAL A 113 0.70 -5.31 -6.89
N THR A 114 1.97 -5.63 -7.13
CA THR A 114 2.38 -6.97 -7.60
C THR A 114 1.99 -8.04 -6.59
N ALA A 115 2.15 -7.80 -5.29
CA ALA A 115 1.74 -8.74 -4.25
C ALA A 115 0.22 -8.96 -4.24
N GLN A 116 -0.59 -7.90 -4.34
CA GLN A 116 -2.04 -8.03 -4.43
C GLN A 116 -2.46 -8.78 -5.69
N VAL A 117 -1.90 -8.43 -6.84
CA VAL A 117 -2.19 -9.07 -8.12
C VAL A 117 -1.84 -10.56 -8.08
N TRP A 118 -0.66 -10.90 -7.57
CA TRP A 118 -0.22 -12.29 -7.43
C TRP A 118 -1.16 -13.10 -6.52
N TRP A 119 -1.62 -12.50 -5.42
CA TRP A 119 -2.55 -13.16 -4.50
C TRP A 119 -3.93 -13.37 -5.15
N THR A 120 -4.47 -12.34 -5.81
CA THR A 120 -5.72 -12.44 -6.58
C THR A 120 -5.64 -13.54 -7.63
N PHE A 121 -4.51 -13.68 -8.33
CA PHE A 121 -4.32 -14.76 -9.28
C PHE A 121 -4.18 -16.13 -8.62
N ARG A 122 -3.53 -16.23 -7.46
CA ARG A 122 -3.28 -17.50 -6.78
C ARG A 122 -4.49 -18.04 -6.01
N ASP A 123 -5.39 -17.18 -5.54
CA ASP A 123 -6.57 -17.55 -4.74
C ASP A 123 -7.88 -17.64 -5.53
N HIS A 124 -7.83 -17.96 -6.83
CA HIS A 124 -9.01 -18.36 -7.61
C HIS A 124 -9.63 -19.65 -7.06
N ARG A 125 -10.38 -19.54 -5.96
CA ARG A 125 -11.37 -20.53 -5.58
C ARG A 125 -12.57 -20.33 -6.51
N PRO A 126 -13.05 -21.39 -7.18
CA PRO A 126 -14.23 -21.30 -8.02
C PRO A 126 -15.34 -20.61 -7.24
N GLN A 127 -15.88 -19.52 -7.77
CA GLN A 127 -17.14 -18.99 -7.27
C GLN A 127 -18.17 -20.06 -7.61
N VAL A 128 -18.51 -20.90 -6.64
CA VAL A 128 -19.57 -21.88 -6.82
C VAL A 128 -20.84 -21.05 -6.97
N SER A 129 -21.28 -20.87 -8.21
CA SER A 129 -22.64 -20.48 -8.53
C SER A 129 -23.51 -21.60 -7.96
N THR A 130 -24.21 -21.35 -6.84
CA THR A 130 -25.31 -22.25 -6.45
C THR A 130 -26.35 -22.14 -7.55
N PRO A 131 -26.63 -23.21 -8.33
CA PRO A 131 -27.77 -23.22 -9.22
C PRO A 131 -29.01 -23.52 -8.39
N GLY A 132 -29.96 -22.59 -8.36
CA GLY A 132 -31.35 -22.87 -8.01
C GLY A 132 -31.76 -22.60 -6.56
N GLY A 133 -32.88 -21.89 -6.45
CA GLY A 133 -33.62 -21.53 -5.25
C GLY A 133 -34.58 -20.40 -5.58
#